data_AF-A0A434NP86-F1
#
_entry.id   AF-A0A434NP86-F1
#
_cell.length_a   1.000
_cell.length_b   1.000
_cell.length_c   1.000
_cell.angle_alpha   90.00
_cell.angle_beta   90.00
_cell.angle_gamma   90.00
#
_symmetry.space_group_name_H-M   'P 1'
#
loop_
_entity.id
_entity.type
_entity.pdbx_description
1 polymer ?
#
loop_
_entity_poly.entity_id
_entity_poly.type
_entity_poly.pdbx_seq_one_letter_code
_entity_poly.pdbx_strand_id
1 'polypeptide(L)'
;MPTQAIQLEADSKARRGFLLALGAYLLWGLLPFYMKAVAHLPLAEVIAHRIVWSVPIAAAVLIWAGRTADFKAALRSPRIISMAALTAALISVNWGIYVWAIAVDRTIETALGYYINPLVSVVVGALLLGERLDRLQIAAVLLAALAV
;
A
#
# COMPACT_ATOMS: atom_id res chain seq x y z
N MET A 1 3.95 7.00 38.78
CA MET A 1 2.72 6.31 38.37
C MET A 1 2.18 6.72 36.98
N PRO A 2 2.23 7.99 36.49
CA PRO A 2 1.73 8.32 35.15
C PRO A 2 2.60 7.75 34.00
N THR A 3 3.92 7.64 34.18
CA THR A 3 4.83 7.10 33.17
C THR A 3 4.54 5.63 32.85
N GLN A 4 4.20 4.81 33.85
CA GLN A 4 3.82 3.40 33.63
C GLN A 4 2.50 3.26 32.87
N ALA A 5 1.50 4.10 33.14
CA ALA A 5 0.23 4.09 32.41
C ALA A 5 0.42 4.48 30.93
N ILE A 6 1.25 5.49 30.66
CA ILE A 6 1.60 5.90 29.29
C ILE A 6 2.32 4.77 28.54
N GLN A 7 3.22 4.05 29.21
CA GLN A 7 3.96 2.92 28.62
C GLN A 7 3.05 1.73 28.30
N LEU A 8 2.11 1.39 29.20
CA LEU A 8 1.14 0.33 28.99
C LEU A 8 0.16 0.65 27.84
N GLU A 9 -0.26 1.91 27.70
CA GLU A 9 -1.06 2.36 26.56
C GLU A 9 -0.27 2.30 25.24
N ALA A 10 1.00 2.70 25.25
CA ALA A 10 1.87 2.63 24.09
C ALA A 10 2.07 1.18 23.63
N ASP A 11 2.34 0.25 24.56
CA ASP A 11 2.49 -1.17 24.27
C ASP A 11 1.19 -1.79 23.75
N SER A 12 0.04 -1.42 24.31
CA SER A 12 -1.27 -1.88 23.84
C SER A 12 -1.57 -1.39 22.41
N LYS A 13 -1.29 -0.11 22.12
CA LYS A 13 -1.43 0.47 20.77
C LYS A 13 -0.46 -0.19 19.79
N ALA A 14 0.79 -0.43 20.18
CA ALA A 14 1.79 -1.09 19.36
C ALA A 14 1.37 -2.54 19.05
N ARG A 15 0.91 -3.30 20.04
CA ARG A 15 0.41 -4.67 19.84
C ARG A 15 -0.81 -4.70 18.93
N ARG A 16 -1.76 -3.77 19.09
CA ARG A 16 -2.92 -3.67 18.20
C ARG A 16 -2.51 -3.31 16.77
N GLY A 17 -1.59 -2.37 16.61
CA GLY A 17 -1.02 -2.00 15.30
C GLY A 17 -0.33 -3.18 14.63
N PHE A 18 0.48 -3.94 15.39
CA PHE A 18 1.13 -5.15 14.90
C PHE A 18 0.12 -6.19 14.43
N LEU A 19 -0.92 -6.49 15.21
CA LEU A 19 -1.94 -7.46 14.82
C LEU A 19 -2.72 -7.04 13.57
N LEU A 20 -3.03 -5.74 13.44
CA LEU A 20 -3.66 -5.20 12.24
C LEU A 20 -2.76 -5.32 11.02
N ALA A 21 -1.47 -4.98 11.14
CA ALA A 21 -0.49 -5.12 10.07
C ALA A 21 -0.32 -6.59 9.67
N LEU A 22 -0.19 -7.49 10.63
CA LEU A 22 -0.07 -8.92 10.39
C LEU A 22 -1.29 -9.45 9.62
N GLY A 23 -2.50 -9.10 10.05
CA GLY A 23 -3.73 -9.49 9.34
C GLY A 23 -3.78 -8.93 7.92
N ALA A 24 -3.42 -7.66 7.74
CA ALA A 24 -3.36 -7.04 6.41
C ALA A 24 -2.35 -7.73 5.49
N TYR A 25 -1.14 -8.02 5.98
CA TYR A 25 -0.10 -8.70 5.20
C TYR A 25 -0.45 -10.16 4.90
N LEU A 26 -1.15 -10.87 5.79
CA LEU A 26 -1.65 -12.22 5.51
C LEU A 26 -2.72 -12.22 4.42
N LEU A 27 -3.71 -11.32 4.51
CA LEU A 27 -4.71 -11.15 3.47
C LEU A 27 -4.07 -10.79 2.13
N TRP A 28 -3.05 -9.93 2.15
CA TRP A 28 -2.32 -9.54 0.97
C TRP A 28 -1.48 -10.70 0.39
N GLY A 29 -0.85 -11.52 1.24
CA GLY A 29 -0.09 -12.70 0.81
C GLY A 29 -0.95 -13.82 0.20
N LEU A 30 -2.24 -13.88 0.54
CA LEU A 30 -3.20 -14.81 -0.07
C LEU A 30 -3.71 -14.32 -1.44
N LEU A 31 -3.52 -13.05 -1.76
CA LEU A 31 -4.06 -12.41 -2.95
C LEU A 31 -3.56 -13.01 -4.28
N PRO A 32 -2.27 -13.38 -4.46
CA PRO A 32 -1.82 -14.02 -5.69
C PRO A 32 -2.58 -15.31 -6.03
N PHE A 33 -2.95 -16.11 -5.01
CA PHE A 33 -3.72 -17.34 -5.20
C PHE A 33 -5.12 -17.06 -5.73
N TYR A 34 -5.80 -16.06 -5.15
CA TYR A 34 -7.09 -15.60 -5.66
C TYR A 34 -6.98 -15.07 -7.08
N MET A 35 -5.96 -14.24 -7.37
CA MET A 35 -5.73 -13.68 -8.70
C MET A 35 -5.47 -14.77 -9.74
N LYS A 36 -4.73 -15.82 -9.38
CA LYS A 36 -4.53 -16.98 -10.27
C LYS A 36 -5.83 -17.76 -10.50
N ALA A 37 -6.68 -17.92 -9.48
CA ALA A 37 -7.97 -18.58 -9.61
C ALA A 37 -8.93 -17.84 -10.57
N VAL A 38 -8.86 -16.51 -10.61
CA VAL A 38 -9.67 -15.67 -11.52
C VAL A 38 -8.95 -15.25 -12.80
N ALA A 39 -7.76 -15.80 -13.09
CA ALA A 39 -6.95 -15.38 -14.24
C ALA A 39 -7.60 -15.65 -15.62
N HIS A 40 -8.65 -16.46 -15.67
CA HIS A 40 -9.45 -16.70 -16.87
C HIS A 40 -10.39 -15.53 -17.22
N LEU A 41 -10.65 -14.62 -16.28
CA LEU A 41 -11.45 -13.42 -16.52
C LEU A 41 -10.60 -12.31 -17.14
N PRO A 42 -11.21 -11.43 -17.97
CA PRO A 42 -10.50 -10.27 -18.49
C PRO A 42 -9.95 -9.38 -17.36
N LEU A 43 -8.69 -8.97 -17.49
CA LEU A 43 -7.99 -8.10 -16.52
C LEU A 43 -8.81 -6.84 -16.17
N ALA A 44 -9.44 -6.23 -17.18
CA ALA A 44 -10.25 -5.04 -17.00
C ALA A 44 -11.47 -5.29 -16.09
N GLU A 45 -12.09 -6.47 -16.16
CA GLU A 45 -13.24 -6.82 -15.31
C GLU A 45 -12.81 -7.01 -13.85
N VAL A 46 -11.69 -7.70 -13.63
CA VAL A 46 -11.13 -7.89 -12.27
C VAL A 46 -10.83 -6.55 -11.61
N ILE A 47 -10.19 -5.64 -12.34
CA ILE A 47 -9.89 -4.28 -11.85
C ILE A 47 -11.18 -3.48 -11.63
N ALA A 48 -12.14 -3.54 -12.56
CA ALA A 48 -13.40 -2.82 -12.45
C ALA A 48 -14.17 -3.25 -11.19
N HIS A 49 -14.32 -4.55 -10.95
CA HIS A 49 -14.96 -5.06 -9.73
C HIS A 49 -14.25 -4.58 -8.47
N ARG A 50 -12.91 -4.57 -8.47
CA ARG A 50 -12.13 -4.07 -7.33
C ARG A 50 -12.40 -2.60 -7.03
N ILE A 51 -12.53 -1.77 -8.06
CA ILE A 51 -12.86 -0.34 -7.91
C ILE A 51 -14.31 -0.18 -7.42
N VAL A 52 -15.26 -0.86 -8.06
CA VAL A 52 -16.69 -0.79 -7.73
C VAL A 52 -16.93 -1.17 -6.27
N TRP A 53 -16.30 -2.22 -5.76
CA TRP A 53 -16.42 -2.65 -4.36
C TRP A 53 -15.65 -1.77 -3.37
N SER A 54 -14.62 -1.05 -3.81
CA SER A 54 -13.89 -0.13 -2.95
C SER A 54 -14.74 1.08 -2.54
N VAL A 55 -15.62 1.56 -3.42
CA VAL A 55 -16.48 2.73 -3.17
C VAL A 55 -17.43 2.55 -1.97
N PRO A 56 -18.29 1.52 -1.91
CA PRO A 56 -19.21 1.35 -0.78
C PRO A 56 -18.46 1.07 0.53
N ILE A 57 -17.36 0.32 0.49
CA ILE A 57 -16.54 0.04 1.68
C ILE A 57 -15.91 1.34 2.20
N ALA A 58 -15.28 2.12 1.32
CA ALA A 58 -14.67 3.39 1.70
C ALA A 58 -15.73 4.39 2.20
N ALA A 59 -16.91 4.44 1.57
CA ALA A 59 -18.01 5.28 2.01
C ALA A 59 -18.52 4.86 3.40
N ALA A 60 -18.68 3.56 3.66
CA ALA A 60 -19.08 3.05 4.96
C ALA A 60 -18.06 3.41 6.05
N VAL A 61 -16.76 3.22 5.78
CA VAL A 61 -15.68 3.61 6.71
C VAL A 61 -15.67 5.12 6.95
N LEU A 62 -15.85 5.93 5.91
CA LEU A 62 -15.90 7.39 6.01
C LEU A 62 -17.06 7.87 6.88
N ILE A 63 -18.24 7.29 6.69
CA ILE A 63 -19.45 7.59 7.49
C ILE A 63 -19.22 7.16 8.94
N TRP A 64 -18.72 5.95 9.16
CA TRP A 64 -18.41 5.44 10.50
C TRP A 64 -17.38 6.29 11.23
N ALA A 65 -16.38 6.81 10.51
CA ALA A 65 -15.37 7.72 11.07
C ALA A 65 -15.89 9.16 11.28
N GLY A 66 -17.11 9.51 10.84
CA GLY A 66 -17.68 10.85 10.96
C GLY A 66 -17.02 11.91 10.08
N ARG A 67 -16.24 11.53 9.07
CA ARG A 67 -15.40 12.44 8.26
C ARG A 67 -16.04 12.90 6.95
N THR A 68 -17.37 12.85 6.87
CA THR A 68 -18.11 13.17 5.64
C THR A 68 -18.01 14.65 5.25
N ALA A 69 -17.85 15.56 6.22
CA ALA A 69 -17.65 16.99 5.96
C ALA A 69 -16.28 17.27 5.31
N ASP A 70 -15.20 16.70 5.84
CA ASP A 70 -13.84 16.78 5.27
C ASP A 70 -13.82 16.29 3.82
N PHE A 71 -14.50 15.17 3.56
CA PHE A 71 -14.58 14.61 2.21
C PHE A 71 -15.30 15.55 1.23
N LYS A 72 -16.43 16.14 1.63
CA LYS A 72 -17.14 17.13 0.80
C LYS A 72 -16.28 18.36 0.53
N ALA A 73 -15.50 18.82 1.51
CA ALA A 73 -14.57 19.93 1.32
C ALA A 73 -13.45 19.56 0.35
N ALA A 74 -12.90 18.35 0.46
CA ALA A 74 -11.89 17.82 -0.45
C ALA A 74 -12.38 17.77 -1.91
N LEU A 75 -13.63 17.34 -2.14
CA LEU A 75 -14.25 17.32 -3.47
C LEU A 75 -14.48 18.71 -4.10
N ARG A 76 -14.37 19.79 -3.31
CA ARG A 76 -14.46 21.16 -3.84
C ARG A 76 -13.09 21.76 -4.17
N SER A 77 -12.01 21.08 -3.80
CA SER A 77 -10.65 21.53 -4.08
C SER A 77 -10.15 20.90 -5.38
N PRO A 78 -10.01 21.67 -6.48
CA PRO A 78 -9.52 21.14 -7.75
C PRO A 78 -8.11 20.57 -7.64
N ARG A 79 -7.27 21.13 -6.74
CA ARG A 79 -5.93 20.62 -6.45
C ARG A 79 -5.97 19.25 -5.78
N ILE A 80 -6.89 19.03 -4.84
CA ILE A 80 -7.01 17.71 -4.18
C ILE A 80 -7.53 16.68 -5.18
N ILE A 81 -8.51 17.05 -6.01
CA ILE A 81 -9.02 16.17 -7.06
C ILE A 81 -7.95 15.84 -8.09
N SER A 82 -7.15 16.80 -8.55
CA SER A 82 -6.10 16.53 -9.54
C SER A 82 -5.00 15.63 -8.98
N MET A 83 -4.57 15.86 -7.74
CA MET A 83 -3.63 14.98 -7.03
C MET A 83 -4.21 13.58 -6.80
N ALA A 84 -5.49 13.48 -6.43
CA ALA A 84 -6.17 12.21 -6.26
C ALA A 84 -6.29 11.46 -7.59
N ALA A 85 -6.60 12.14 -8.69
CA ALA A 85 -6.66 11.55 -10.03
C ALA A 85 -5.30 11.03 -10.48
N LEU A 86 -4.22 11.82 -10.27
CA LEU A 86 -2.86 11.38 -10.54
C LEU A 86 -2.49 10.14 -9.72
N THR A 87 -2.78 10.17 -8.41
CA THR A 87 -2.51 9.05 -7.51
C THR A 87 -3.30 7.80 -7.91
N ALA A 88 -4.58 7.97 -8.25
CA ALA A 88 -5.44 6.88 -8.71
C ALA A 88 -4.92 6.28 -10.03
N ALA A 89 -4.47 7.11 -10.98
CA ALA A 89 -3.86 6.64 -12.23
C ALA A 89 -2.58 5.83 -11.96
N LEU A 90 -1.66 6.35 -11.14
CA LEU A 90 -0.42 5.66 -10.78
C LEU A 90 -0.70 4.31 -10.08
N ILE A 91 -1.63 4.29 -9.13
CA ILE A 91 -2.04 3.06 -8.44
C ILE A 91 -2.69 2.09 -9.43
N SER A 92 -3.52 2.57 -10.35
CA SER A 92 -4.19 1.73 -11.35
C SER A 92 -3.19 1.07 -12.30
N VAL A 93 -2.18 1.82 -12.74
CA VAL A 93 -1.08 1.27 -13.55
C VAL A 93 -0.28 0.24 -12.75
N ASN A 94 0.10 0.57 -11.51
CA ASN A 94 0.83 -0.37 -10.65
C ASN A 94 0.06 -1.68 -10.43
N TRP A 95 -1.24 -1.58 -10.12
CA TRP A 95 -2.09 -2.75 -9.92
C TRP A 95 -2.38 -3.52 -11.21
N GLY A 96 -2.53 -2.81 -12.32
CA GLY A 96 -2.68 -3.43 -13.64
C GLY A 96 -1.48 -4.29 -14.00
N ILE A 97 -0.26 -3.78 -13.79
CA ILE A 97 0.99 -4.52 -14.00
C ILE A 97 1.03 -5.76 -13.10
N TYR A 98 0.66 -5.63 -11.82
CA TYR A 98 0.65 -6.74 -10.87
C TYR A 98 -0.26 -7.89 -11.32
N VAL A 99 -1.53 -7.60 -11.61
CA VAL A 99 -2.51 -8.64 -11.99
C VAL A 99 -2.16 -9.21 -13.36
N TRP A 100 -1.71 -8.38 -14.31
CA TRP A 100 -1.23 -8.85 -15.60
C TRP A 100 -0.06 -9.83 -15.45
N ALA A 101 0.94 -9.49 -14.64
CA ALA A 101 2.12 -10.32 -14.43
C ALA A 101 1.77 -11.69 -13.81
N ILE A 102 0.81 -11.74 -12.87
CA ILE A 102 0.29 -13.01 -12.33
C ILE A 102 -0.45 -13.82 -13.41
N ALA A 103 -1.26 -13.16 -14.24
CA ALA A 103 -2.01 -13.82 -15.30
C ALA A 103 -1.09 -14.48 -16.34
N VAL A 104 0.08 -13.89 -16.63
CA VAL A 104 1.10 -14.44 -17.54
C VAL A 104 2.18 -15.28 -16.82
N ASP A 105 1.88 -15.81 -15.62
CA ASP A 105 2.75 -16.70 -14.84
C ASP A 105 4.10 -16.11 -14.38
N ARG A 106 4.22 -14.78 -14.35
CA ARG A 106 5.40 -14.04 -13.86
C ARG A 106 5.29 -13.62 -12.39
N THR A 107 4.71 -14.49 -11.57
CA THR A 107 4.44 -14.21 -10.15
C THR A 107 5.74 -14.07 -9.34
N ILE A 108 6.78 -14.83 -9.69
CA ILE A 108 8.09 -14.78 -9.00
C ILE A 108 8.80 -13.46 -9.30
N GLU A 109 8.83 -13.03 -10.57
CA GLU A 109 9.43 -11.75 -10.93
C GLU A 109 8.67 -10.57 -10.35
N THR A 110 7.35 -10.70 -10.23
CA THR A 110 6.52 -9.72 -9.53
C THR A 110 6.90 -9.63 -8.05
N ALA A 111 7.07 -10.77 -7.37
CA ALA A 111 7.51 -10.81 -5.97
C ALA A 111 8.90 -10.20 -5.78
N LEU A 112 9.85 -10.50 -6.67
CA LEU A 112 11.17 -9.86 -6.69
C LEU A 112 11.05 -8.33 -6.84
N GLY A 113 10.20 -7.85 -7.75
CA GLY A 113 9.92 -6.42 -7.88
C GLY A 113 9.43 -5.77 -6.58
N TYR A 114 8.62 -6.48 -5.77
CA TYR A 114 8.21 -6.00 -4.45
C TYR A 114 9.36 -5.96 -3.44
N TYR A 115 10.32 -6.89 -3.50
CA TYR A 115 11.52 -6.84 -2.67
C TYR A 115 12.47 -5.70 -3.06
N ILE A 116 12.48 -5.30 -4.34
CA ILE A 116 13.25 -4.14 -4.83
C ILE A 116 12.60 -2.80 -4.42
N ASN A 117 11.28 -2.76 -4.24
CA ASN A 117 10.52 -1.53 -4.01
C ASN A 117 11.03 -0.65 -2.83
N PRO A 118 11.39 -1.20 -1.65
CA PRO A 118 11.99 -0.41 -0.58
C PRO A 118 13.30 0.27 -0.98
N LEU A 119 14.15 -0.39 -1.78
CA LEU A 119 15.41 0.19 -2.27
C LEU A 119 15.14 1.37 -3.19
N VAL A 120 14.19 1.21 -4.12
CA VAL A 120 13.75 2.29 -5.01
C VAL A 120 13.16 3.44 -4.21
N SER A 121 12.34 3.14 -3.20
CA SER A 121 11.74 4.16 -2.32
C SER A 121 12.79 4.96 -1.58
N VAL A 122 13.84 4.31 -1.06
CA VAL A 122 14.97 4.98 -0.40
C VAL A 122 15.73 5.87 -1.38
N VAL A 123 16.00 5.39 -2.60
CA VAL A 123 16.68 6.19 -3.64
C VAL A 123 15.85 7.41 -4.03
N VAL A 124 14.55 7.23 -4.25
CA VAL A 124 13.63 8.33 -4.58
C VAL A 124 13.55 9.33 -3.44
N GLY A 125 13.47 8.88 -2.18
CA GLY A 125 13.50 9.75 -1.00
C GLY A 125 14.79 10.55 -0.90
N ALA A 126 15.94 9.90 -1.05
CA ALA A 126 17.24 10.56 -1.04
C ALA A 126 17.38 11.61 -2.16
N LEU A 127 16.91 11.30 -3.37
CA LEU A 127 17.04 12.19 -4.53
C LEU A 127 16.02 13.35 -4.54
N LEU A 128 14.76 13.08 -4.23
CA LEU A 128 13.69 14.08 -4.31
C LEU A 128 13.52 14.90 -3.02
N LEU A 129 13.72 14.27 -1.86
CA LEU A 129 13.56 14.93 -0.55
C LEU A 129 14.90 15.38 0.03
N GLY A 130 16.02 14.98 -0.57
CA GLY A 130 17.37 15.35 -0.11
C GLY A 130 17.78 14.64 1.19
N GLU A 131 17.14 13.51 1.51
CA GLU A 131 17.43 12.75 2.73
C GLU A 131 18.86 12.18 2.70
N ARG A 132 19.64 12.49 3.74
CA ARG A 132 20.98 11.95 3.92
C ARG A 132 20.91 10.67 4.74
N LEU A 133 21.32 9.56 4.14
CA LEU A 133 21.40 8.28 4.81
C LEU A 133 22.65 8.22 5.69
N ASP A 134 22.49 7.78 6.93
CA ASP A 134 23.61 7.41 7.80
C ASP A 134 24.34 6.15 7.27
N ARG A 135 25.59 5.95 7.68
CA ARG A 135 26.43 4.81 7.31
C ARG A 135 25.76 3.46 7.59
N LEU A 136 25.01 3.32 8.70
CA LEU A 136 24.30 2.08 9.00
C LEU A 136 23.10 1.86 8.05
N GLN A 137 22.40 2.93 7.67
CA GLN A 137 21.31 2.85 6.69
C GLN A 137 21.84 2.49 5.30
N ILE A 138 22.98 3.06 4.90
CA ILE A 138 23.66 2.69 3.64
C ILE A 138 24.06 1.21 3.67
N ALA A 139 24.65 0.73 4.76
CA ALA A 139 25.01 -0.68 4.90
C ALA A 139 23.78 -1.60 4.80
N ALA A 140 22.66 -1.23 5.44
CA ALA A 140 21.41 -1.98 5.35
C ALA A 140 20.82 -1.99 3.93
N VAL A 141 20.87 -0.86 3.22
CA VAL A 141 20.45 -0.75 1.81
C VAL A 141 21.32 -1.61 0.91
N LEU A 142 22.65 -1.60 1.09
CA LEU A 142 23.56 -2.45 0.32
C LEU A 142 23.34 -3.94 0.60
N LEU A 143 23.13 -4.31 1.85
CA LEU A 143 22.80 -5.69 2.24
C LEU A 143 21.49 -6.14 1.56
N ALA A 144 20.45 -5.31 1.61
CA ALA A 144 19.17 -5.60 0.97
C ALA A 144 19.30 -5.66 -0.56
N ALA A 145 20.13 -4.81 -1.17
CA ALA A 145 20.39 -4.84 -2.61
C ALA A 145 21.18 -6.08 -3.07
N LEU A 146 22.01 -6.67 -2.20
CA LEU A 146 22.71 -7.93 -2.49
C LEU A 146 21.81 -9.17 -2.30
N ALA A 147 20.78 -9.06 -1.46
CA ALA A 147 19.88 -10.16 -1.13
C ALA A 147 18.78 -10.40 -2.18
N VAL A 148 18.45 -9.38 -2.97
CA VAL A 148 17.37 -9.37 -3.96
C VAL A 148 17.95 -9.46 -5.37
#